data_AF-A0AA51QB76-F1
#
_entry.id   AF-A0AA51QB76-F1
#
_cell.length_a   1.000
_cell.length_b   1.000
_cell.length_c   1.000
_cell.angle_alpha   90.00
_cell.angle_beta   90.00
_cell.angle_gamma   90.00
#
_symmetry.space_group_name_H-M   'P 1'
#
loop_
_entity.id
_entity.type
_entity.pdbx_description
1 polymer ?
#
loop_
_entity_poly.entity_id
_entity_poly.type
_entity_poly.pdbx_seq_one_letter_code
_entity_poly.pdbx_strand_id
1 'polypeptide(L)'
;MSQSLNNHLNSLLNDAVNLLSVYKEDLLNEWDLINDSLIKTNKKSIPVFQFISEYLLSILQSSSQDLTHVNKLLENLQYEWNFRFGTSPQPEALLFHLNLLENSAHKILKSRIAFSSKLHPSIHYFFSKISEAMLYPLDKRDSNMEDIWNMKLKAPSLFIQWKDAVILFAEWVLRSQNFKESIENICFGFGYFLPFERCALFKFSNTDSVVIGLHGHHLINEEIKAISEQITNIPILNNSMVKLKSQGHEMKNFQPIYIPDAQTDFPEKYIKTFSLGSLIIVPIYVPSEGKIIGGAVLDQGPGIHFPLDRSLLPALMKFGQSSGELLSKFIEADLNSQELKVNTISLTQREIEIIKLLADGASTSEAAVKLYLSEFTVRDYISSIMKRLNARNRTEVAVKAIRMGIIE
;
A
#
# COMPACT_ATOMS: atom_id res chain seq x y z
N MET A 1 1.72 -21.08 -11.24
CA MET A 1 1.88 -20.12 -10.13
C MET A 1 3.35 -19.99 -9.88
N SER A 2 3.82 -18.80 -9.50
CA SER A 2 5.25 -18.59 -9.39
C SER A 2 5.81 -19.34 -8.21
N GLN A 3 6.68 -20.29 -8.52
CA GLN A 3 7.50 -20.99 -7.53
C GLN A 3 8.15 -19.97 -6.57
N SER A 4 8.49 -18.78 -7.09
CA SER A 4 9.00 -17.64 -6.33
C SER A 4 8.02 -17.09 -5.28
N LEU A 5 6.77 -16.76 -5.64
CA LEU A 5 5.77 -16.27 -4.67
C LEU A 5 5.42 -17.33 -3.64
N ASN A 6 5.30 -18.58 -4.10
CA ASN A 6 4.98 -19.68 -3.21
C ASN A 6 6.09 -19.89 -2.17
N ASN A 7 7.35 -19.86 -2.61
CA ASN A 7 8.50 -19.93 -1.71
C ASN A 7 8.53 -18.73 -0.75
N HIS A 8 8.19 -17.53 -1.24
CA HIS A 8 8.18 -16.32 -0.44
C HIS A 8 7.12 -16.35 0.67
N LEU A 9 5.88 -16.71 0.34
CA LEU A 9 4.81 -16.86 1.33
C LEU A 9 5.10 -18.00 2.33
N ASN A 10 5.68 -19.10 1.87
CA ASN A 10 6.18 -20.15 2.77
C ASN A 10 7.27 -19.62 3.71
N SER A 11 8.16 -18.74 3.24
CA SER A 11 9.14 -18.06 4.08
C SER A 11 8.45 -17.20 5.14
N LEU A 12 7.42 -16.42 4.78
CA LEU A 12 6.67 -15.62 5.76
C LEU A 12 6.02 -16.47 6.85
N LEU A 13 5.43 -17.61 6.47
CA LEU A 13 4.85 -18.56 7.42
C LEU A 13 5.92 -19.12 8.35
N ASN A 14 7.07 -19.51 7.79
CA ASN A 14 8.19 -20.04 8.56
C ASN A 14 8.78 -18.99 9.50
N ASP A 15 8.93 -17.75 9.05
CA ASP A 15 9.42 -16.63 9.86
C ASP A 15 8.47 -16.38 11.03
N ALA A 16 7.16 -16.46 10.81
CA ALA A 16 6.16 -16.34 11.86
C ALA A 16 6.29 -17.47 12.90
N VAL A 17 6.35 -18.72 12.45
CA VAL A 17 6.48 -19.88 13.34
C VAL A 17 7.79 -19.83 14.13
N ASN A 18 8.92 -19.57 13.47
CA ASN A 18 10.22 -19.42 14.13
C ASN A 18 10.18 -18.33 15.21
N LEU A 19 9.67 -17.15 14.85
CA LEU A 19 9.61 -16.02 15.75
C LEU A 19 8.71 -16.30 16.97
N LEU A 20 7.50 -16.81 16.75
CA LEU A 20 6.56 -17.13 17.83
C LEU A 20 7.09 -18.26 18.72
N SER A 21 7.80 -19.24 18.14
CA SER A 21 8.39 -20.36 18.88
C SER A 21 9.45 -19.89 19.89
N VAL A 22 10.24 -18.86 19.55
CA VAL A 22 11.22 -18.26 20.48
C VAL A 22 10.53 -17.68 21.73
N TYR A 23 9.35 -17.11 21.58
CA TYR A 23 8.60 -16.45 22.67
C TYR A 23 7.42 -17.28 23.17
N LYS A 24 7.43 -18.60 22.95
CA LYS A 24 6.31 -19.49 23.27
C LYS A 24 5.90 -19.44 24.74
N GLU A 25 6.85 -19.41 25.66
CA GLU A 25 6.54 -19.34 27.10
C GLU A 25 5.90 -18.00 27.49
N ASP A 26 6.35 -16.88 26.91
CA ASP A 26 5.70 -15.57 27.10
C ASP A 26 4.27 -15.59 26.53
N LEU A 27 4.06 -16.20 25.35
CA LEU A 27 2.75 -16.36 24.70
C LEU A 27 1.79 -17.19 25.55
N LEU A 28 2.26 -18.32 26.07
CA LEU A 28 1.50 -19.18 26.98
C LEU A 28 0.96 -18.41 28.18
N ASN A 29 1.84 -17.67 28.87
CA ASN A 29 1.46 -16.87 30.03
C ASN A 29 0.40 -15.82 29.69
N GLU A 30 0.54 -15.12 28.55
CA GLU A 30 -0.45 -14.12 28.13
C GLU A 30 -1.79 -14.77 27.71
N TRP A 31 -1.74 -15.94 27.06
CA TRP A 31 -2.96 -16.68 26.67
C TRP A 31 -3.71 -17.22 27.87
N ASP A 32 -3.01 -17.67 28.92
CA ASP A 32 -3.63 -18.08 30.18
C ASP A 32 -4.35 -16.90 30.86
N LEU A 33 -3.76 -15.70 30.87
CA LEU A 33 -4.41 -14.49 31.38
C LEU A 33 -5.67 -14.12 30.58
N ILE A 34 -5.64 -14.26 29.25
CA ILE A 34 -6.81 -14.03 28.40
C ILE A 34 -7.89 -15.08 28.70
N ASN A 35 -7.51 -16.35 28.83
CA ASN A 35 -8.42 -17.44 29.17
C ASN A 35 -9.12 -17.18 30.52
N ASP A 36 -8.38 -16.76 31.54
CA ASP A 36 -8.92 -16.38 32.86
C ASP A 36 -9.91 -15.21 32.79
N SER A 37 -9.66 -14.25 31.91
CA SER A 37 -10.57 -13.13 31.64
C SER A 37 -11.85 -13.59 30.94
N LEU A 38 -11.74 -14.48 29.94
CA LEU A 38 -12.88 -15.07 29.23
C LEU A 38 -13.76 -15.93 30.16
N ILE A 39 -13.16 -16.65 31.11
CA ILE A 39 -13.89 -17.40 32.14
C ILE A 39 -14.84 -16.51 32.93
N LYS A 40 -14.42 -15.27 33.23
CA LYS A 40 -15.21 -14.31 34.01
C LYS A 40 -16.28 -13.60 33.18
N THR A 41 -16.11 -13.49 31.86
CA THR A 41 -16.92 -12.63 30.99
C THR A 41 -17.84 -13.40 30.05
N ASN A 42 -17.39 -14.50 29.45
CA ASN A 42 -18.16 -15.26 28.46
C ASN A 42 -17.78 -16.75 28.43
N LYS A 43 -18.38 -17.56 29.31
CA LYS A 43 -18.07 -19.00 29.41
C LYS A 43 -18.27 -19.80 28.13
N LYS A 44 -19.14 -19.35 27.21
CA LYS A 44 -19.38 -20.05 25.92
C LYS A 44 -18.21 -19.93 24.95
N SER A 45 -17.31 -18.97 25.15
CA SER A 45 -16.19 -18.68 24.26
C SER A 45 -14.93 -19.49 24.62
N ILE A 46 -14.85 -20.01 25.86
CA ILE A 46 -13.71 -20.76 26.39
C ILE A 46 -13.32 -21.95 25.50
N PRO A 47 -14.25 -22.86 25.10
CA PRO A 47 -13.85 -24.06 24.35
C PRO A 47 -13.20 -23.71 23.00
N VAL A 48 -13.69 -22.64 22.36
CA VAL A 48 -13.16 -22.14 21.09
C VAL A 48 -11.76 -21.56 21.29
N PHE A 49 -11.58 -20.70 22.29
CA PHE A 49 -10.28 -20.10 22.60
C PHE A 49 -9.23 -21.18 22.94
N GLN A 50 -9.57 -22.11 23.84
CA GLN A 50 -8.68 -23.19 24.27
C GLN A 50 -8.29 -24.11 23.12
N PHE A 51 -9.24 -24.49 22.25
CA PHE A 51 -8.90 -25.29 21.08
C PHE A 51 -7.87 -24.58 20.20
N ILE A 52 -8.10 -23.31 19.86
CA ILE A 52 -7.22 -22.58 18.95
C ILE A 52 -5.84 -22.38 19.60
N SER A 53 -5.79 -21.98 20.88
CA SER A 53 -4.52 -21.76 21.58
C SER A 53 -3.72 -23.06 21.74
N GLU A 54 -4.36 -24.17 22.15
CA GLU A 54 -3.73 -25.50 22.22
C GLU A 54 -3.16 -25.94 20.86
N TYR A 55 -3.94 -25.77 19.80
CA TYR A 55 -3.51 -26.18 18.47
C TYR A 55 -2.38 -25.30 17.95
N LEU A 56 -2.44 -24.00 18.19
CA LEU A 56 -1.34 -23.08 17.90
C LEU A 56 -0.05 -23.49 18.60
N LEU A 57 -0.11 -23.86 19.88
CA LEU A 57 1.06 -24.34 20.61
C LEU A 57 1.65 -25.59 19.99
N SER A 58 0.81 -26.50 19.47
CA SER A 58 1.28 -27.70 18.77
C SER A 58 2.05 -27.34 17.50
N ILE A 59 1.60 -26.32 16.77
CA ILE A 59 2.32 -25.79 15.59
C ILE A 59 3.66 -25.18 16.02
N LEU A 60 3.68 -24.38 17.09
CA LEU A 60 4.91 -23.77 17.63
C LEU A 60 5.88 -24.78 18.29
N GLN A 61 5.41 -25.99 18.60
CA GLN A 61 6.24 -27.08 19.13
C GLN A 61 6.86 -27.96 18.04
N SER A 62 6.28 -27.93 16.83
CA SER A 62 6.88 -28.64 15.70
C SER A 62 8.29 -28.08 15.44
N SER A 63 9.26 -28.94 15.13
CA SER A 63 10.64 -28.50 14.88
C SER A 63 10.62 -27.41 13.82
N SER A 64 11.14 -26.23 14.16
CA SER A 64 10.93 -24.98 13.42
C SER A 64 11.54 -24.94 12.01
N GLN A 65 12.06 -26.07 11.53
CA GLN A 65 12.64 -26.29 10.21
C GLN A 65 11.77 -27.17 9.29
N ASP A 66 10.68 -27.78 9.78
CA ASP A 66 9.82 -28.67 8.97
C ASP A 66 8.48 -28.00 8.59
N LEU A 67 8.53 -27.18 7.53
CA LEU A 67 7.34 -26.60 6.88
C LEU A 67 6.34 -27.65 6.40
N THR A 68 6.78 -28.87 6.09
CA THR A 68 5.86 -29.94 5.67
C THR A 68 4.99 -30.38 6.84
N HIS A 69 5.56 -30.43 8.04
CA HIS A 69 4.81 -30.68 9.26
C HIS A 69 3.83 -29.54 9.60
N VAL A 70 4.27 -28.28 9.54
CA VAL A 70 3.40 -27.11 9.79
C VAL A 70 2.21 -27.10 8.84
N ASN A 71 2.44 -27.30 7.53
CA ASN A 71 1.35 -27.35 6.55
C ASN A 71 0.38 -28.51 6.82
N LYS A 72 0.91 -29.69 7.19
CA LYS A 72 0.07 -30.83 7.55
C LYS A 72 -0.81 -30.54 8.79
N LEU A 73 -0.27 -29.83 9.79
CA LEU A 73 -1.07 -29.38 10.93
C LEU A 73 -2.15 -28.39 10.50
N LEU A 74 -1.85 -27.45 9.60
CA LEU A 74 -2.87 -26.53 9.07
C LEU A 74 -3.97 -27.27 8.29
N GLU A 75 -3.62 -28.26 7.47
CA GLU A 75 -4.57 -29.09 6.73
C GLU A 75 -5.49 -29.90 7.65
N ASN A 76 -4.97 -30.40 8.78
CA ASN A 76 -5.72 -31.20 9.76
C ASN A 76 -6.58 -30.36 10.72
N LEU A 77 -6.36 -29.05 10.79
CA LEU A 77 -6.96 -28.16 11.79
C LEU A 77 -8.49 -28.26 11.84
N GLN A 78 -9.15 -28.28 10.67
CA GLN A 78 -10.60 -28.36 10.60
C GLN A 78 -11.13 -29.78 10.92
N TYR A 79 -10.36 -30.83 10.60
CA TYR A 79 -10.69 -32.19 11.00
C TYR A 79 -10.71 -32.31 12.53
N GLU A 80 -9.67 -31.81 13.20
CA GLU A 80 -9.55 -31.79 14.66
C GLU A 80 -10.64 -30.95 15.32
N TRP A 81 -11.01 -29.83 14.70
CA TRP A 81 -12.17 -29.04 15.13
C TRP A 81 -13.46 -29.86 15.05
N ASN A 82 -13.75 -30.47 13.89
CA ASN A 82 -14.96 -31.26 13.70
C ASN A 82 -15.00 -32.47 14.64
N PHE A 83 -13.86 -33.10 14.91
CA PHE A 83 -13.73 -34.19 15.87
C PHE A 83 -14.10 -33.73 17.29
N ARG A 84 -13.66 -32.54 17.72
CA ARG A 84 -13.92 -32.01 19.06
C ARG A 84 -15.32 -31.42 19.23
N PHE A 85 -15.85 -30.71 18.22
CA PHE A 85 -17.08 -29.92 18.34
C PHE A 85 -18.26 -30.43 17.52
N GLY A 86 -18.06 -31.40 16.62
CA GLY A 86 -19.12 -31.98 15.78
C GLY A 86 -19.82 -31.01 14.82
N THR A 87 -19.34 -29.77 14.70
CA THR A 87 -19.96 -28.68 13.92
C THR A 87 -18.87 -27.81 13.30
N SER A 88 -19.18 -27.13 12.20
CA SER A 88 -18.25 -26.14 11.62
C SER A 88 -18.10 -24.90 12.52
N PRO A 89 -16.91 -24.27 12.55
CA PRO A 89 -16.69 -23.08 13.37
C PRO A 89 -17.60 -21.93 12.92
N GLN A 90 -18.18 -21.22 13.89
CA GLN A 90 -18.91 -19.97 13.60
C GLN A 90 -17.87 -18.88 13.23
N PRO A 91 -17.96 -18.26 12.04
CA PRO A 91 -16.93 -17.35 11.54
C PRO A 91 -16.61 -16.20 12.49
N GLU A 92 -17.62 -15.56 13.04
CA GLU A 92 -17.48 -14.38 13.91
C GLU A 92 -16.79 -14.76 15.22
N ALA A 93 -17.16 -15.90 15.81
CA ALA A 93 -16.54 -16.39 17.03
C ALA A 93 -15.09 -16.80 16.77
N LEU A 94 -14.80 -17.48 15.67
CA LEU A 94 -13.43 -17.86 15.32
C LEU A 94 -12.54 -16.63 15.12
N LEU A 95 -12.97 -15.68 14.28
CA LEU A 95 -12.23 -14.47 13.98
C LEU A 95 -11.97 -13.63 15.24
N PHE A 96 -12.95 -13.54 16.14
CA PHE A 96 -12.76 -12.87 17.42
C PHE A 96 -11.59 -13.46 18.24
N HIS A 97 -11.55 -14.78 18.40
CA HIS A 97 -10.49 -15.44 19.18
C HIS A 97 -9.13 -15.40 18.48
N LEU A 98 -9.09 -15.58 17.16
CA LEU A 98 -7.86 -15.43 16.37
C LEU A 98 -7.29 -14.01 16.52
N ASN A 99 -8.14 -12.98 16.47
CA ASN A 99 -7.72 -11.60 16.69
C ASN A 99 -7.17 -11.38 18.12
N LEU A 100 -7.76 -11.98 19.15
CA LEU A 100 -7.21 -11.89 20.52
C LEU A 100 -5.81 -12.51 20.59
N LEU A 101 -5.63 -13.69 20.00
CA LEU A 101 -4.36 -14.40 19.96
C LEU A 101 -3.31 -13.63 19.13
N GLU A 102 -3.68 -13.10 17.97
CA GLU A 102 -2.82 -12.26 17.13
C GLU A 102 -2.38 -10.99 17.87
N ASN A 103 -3.32 -10.30 18.51
CA ASN A 103 -3.01 -9.09 19.28
C ASN A 103 -2.08 -9.36 20.46
N SER A 104 -2.27 -10.49 21.15
CA SER A 104 -1.38 -10.91 22.25
C SER A 104 0.04 -11.22 21.74
N ALA A 105 0.16 -11.84 20.57
CA ALA A 105 1.45 -12.08 19.93
C ALA A 105 2.15 -10.77 19.58
N HIS A 106 1.44 -9.81 18.99
CA HIS A 106 1.99 -8.48 18.74
C HIS A 106 2.41 -7.76 20.02
N LYS A 107 1.64 -7.87 21.11
CA LYS A 107 1.96 -7.27 22.42
C LYS A 107 3.30 -7.79 22.94
N ILE A 108 3.50 -9.11 22.95
CA ILE A 108 4.73 -9.74 23.41
C ILE A 108 5.91 -9.34 22.54
N LEU A 109 5.78 -9.45 21.22
CA LEU A 109 6.86 -9.12 20.29
C LEU A 109 7.28 -7.65 20.39
N LYS A 110 6.32 -6.72 20.53
CA LYS A 110 6.62 -5.29 20.75
C LYS A 110 7.38 -5.03 22.05
N SER A 111 7.17 -5.86 23.08
CA SER A 111 7.84 -5.70 24.37
C SER A 111 9.25 -6.30 24.41
N ARG A 112 9.57 -7.21 23.49
CA ARG A 112 10.83 -7.98 23.46
C ARG A 112 11.77 -7.59 22.33
N ILE A 113 11.24 -7.07 21.23
CA ILE A 113 12.00 -6.72 20.03
C ILE A 113 11.91 -5.21 19.82
N ALA A 114 13.05 -4.55 19.63
CA ALA A 114 13.09 -3.15 19.23
C ALA A 114 12.24 -3.00 17.95
N PHE A 115 11.18 -2.20 18.04
CA PHE A 115 10.10 -2.03 17.06
C PHE A 115 10.53 -2.33 15.62
N SER A 116 10.17 -3.52 15.11
CA SER A 116 10.43 -3.90 13.72
C SER A 116 9.12 -4.01 12.97
N SER A 117 8.89 -3.06 12.07
CA SER A 117 7.79 -3.08 11.09
C SER A 117 7.75 -4.37 10.26
N LYS A 118 8.85 -5.13 10.21
CA LYS A 118 8.97 -6.43 9.53
C LYS A 118 8.24 -7.58 10.22
N LEU A 119 7.88 -7.47 11.50
CA LEU A 119 7.32 -8.61 12.27
C LEU A 119 5.81 -8.71 12.14
N HIS A 120 5.13 -7.57 11.97
CA HIS A 120 3.68 -7.53 11.95
C HIS A 120 3.07 -8.38 10.81
N PRO A 121 3.61 -8.38 9.58
CA PRO A 121 2.94 -9.05 8.49
C PRO A 121 3.18 -10.57 8.43
N SER A 122 4.31 -11.10 8.90
CA SER A 122 4.48 -12.56 9.12
C SER A 122 3.48 -13.10 10.14
N ILE A 123 3.33 -12.43 11.28
CA ILE A 123 2.37 -12.84 12.31
C ILE A 123 0.94 -12.78 11.77
N HIS A 124 0.60 -11.68 11.11
CA HIS A 124 -0.70 -11.52 10.48
C HIS A 124 -0.97 -12.60 9.42
N TYR A 125 0.02 -12.94 8.60
CA TYR A 125 -0.09 -14.02 7.62
C TYR A 125 -0.35 -15.38 8.28
N PHE A 126 0.35 -15.69 9.37
CA PHE A 126 0.14 -16.91 10.13
C PHE A 126 -1.30 -17.03 10.65
N PHE A 127 -1.81 -16.00 11.32
CA PHE A 127 -3.19 -15.98 11.82
C PHE A 127 -4.24 -15.98 10.70
N SER A 128 -3.98 -15.28 9.60
CA SER A 128 -4.80 -15.33 8.38
C SER A 128 -4.87 -16.74 7.79
N LYS A 129 -3.73 -17.46 7.73
CA LYS A 129 -3.69 -18.84 7.24
C LYS A 129 -4.46 -19.82 8.11
N ILE A 130 -4.45 -19.63 9.42
CA ILE A 130 -5.26 -20.42 10.35
C ILE A 130 -6.75 -20.13 10.15
N SER A 131 -7.12 -18.86 10.00
CA SER A 131 -8.49 -18.46 9.69
C SER A 131 -8.98 -19.12 8.40
N GLU A 132 -8.18 -19.07 7.34
CA GLU A 132 -8.50 -19.69 6.05
C GLU A 132 -8.70 -21.20 6.20
N ALA A 133 -7.75 -21.91 6.84
CA ALA A 133 -7.81 -23.35 7.05
C ALA A 133 -9.08 -23.79 7.81
N MET A 134 -9.56 -22.95 8.75
CA MET A 134 -10.77 -23.22 9.51
C MET A 134 -12.07 -22.92 8.78
N LEU A 135 -12.11 -21.82 8.02
CA LEU A 135 -13.35 -21.31 7.43
C LEU A 135 -13.60 -21.84 6.01
N TYR A 136 -12.54 -22.24 5.29
CA TYR A 136 -12.61 -22.62 3.87
C TYR A 136 -11.98 -24.00 3.61
N PRO A 137 -12.71 -25.11 3.84
CA PRO A 137 -12.22 -26.47 3.56
C PRO A 137 -11.80 -26.64 2.10
N LEU A 138 -10.70 -27.37 1.87
CA LEU A 138 -10.30 -27.80 0.53
C LEU A 138 -11.36 -28.69 -0.16
N ASP A 139 -12.15 -29.43 0.62
CA ASP A 139 -13.13 -30.43 0.16
C ASP A 139 -14.55 -29.89 -0.13
N LYS A 140 -14.93 -28.68 0.29
CA LYS A 140 -16.26 -28.10 0.00
C LYS A 140 -16.28 -27.20 -1.24
N ARG A 141 -15.50 -27.55 -2.26
CA ARG A 141 -15.62 -27.01 -3.64
C ARG A 141 -16.49 -27.89 -4.54
N ASP A 142 -17.47 -28.55 -3.94
CA ASP A 142 -18.48 -29.36 -4.61
C ASP A 142 -19.89 -28.88 -4.28
N SER A 143 -20.49 -28.22 -5.26
CA SER A 143 -21.94 -28.26 -5.51
C SER A 143 -22.39 -27.50 -6.77
N ASN A 144 -21.46 -27.05 -7.63
CA ASN A 144 -21.73 -26.81 -9.06
C ASN A 144 -20.42 -26.50 -9.78
N MET A 145 -19.80 -27.47 -10.47
CA MET A 145 -18.73 -27.30 -11.48
C MET A 145 -18.35 -28.66 -12.13
N GLU A 146 -19.32 -29.48 -12.54
CA GLU A 146 -19.06 -30.79 -13.19
C GLU A 146 -18.15 -30.71 -14.44
N ASP A 147 -18.04 -29.55 -15.09
CA ASP A 147 -17.12 -29.35 -16.22
C ASP A 147 -15.65 -29.11 -15.82
N ILE A 148 -15.36 -28.79 -14.56
CA ILE A 148 -13.98 -28.54 -14.07
C ILE A 148 -13.40 -29.80 -13.40
N TRP A 149 -14.24 -30.78 -13.09
CA TRP A 149 -13.89 -32.04 -12.42
C TRP A 149 -12.91 -32.91 -13.20
N ASN A 150 -13.02 -32.96 -14.52
CA ASN A 150 -12.17 -33.85 -15.31
C ASN A 150 -10.74 -33.32 -15.57
N MET A 151 -10.46 -32.04 -15.25
CA MET A 151 -9.10 -31.47 -15.39
C MET A 151 -8.31 -31.44 -14.06
N LYS A 152 -8.96 -31.80 -12.94
CA LYS A 152 -8.37 -31.79 -11.58
C LYS A 152 -7.59 -33.06 -11.20
N LEU A 153 -7.62 -34.12 -12.01
CA LEU A 153 -7.06 -35.43 -11.64
C LEU A 153 -5.51 -35.53 -11.62
N LYS A 154 -4.75 -34.43 -11.68
CA LYS A 154 -3.27 -34.47 -11.73
C LYS A 154 -2.47 -33.38 -11.00
N ALA A 155 -3.02 -32.53 -10.12
CA ALA A 155 -2.19 -31.51 -9.45
C ALA A 155 -2.52 -31.26 -7.96
N PRO A 156 -1.50 -31.10 -7.08
CA PRO A 156 -1.68 -30.93 -5.63
C PRO A 156 -2.24 -29.56 -5.25
N SER A 157 -2.71 -29.45 -4.00
CA SER A 157 -3.33 -28.37 -3.21
C SER A 157 -2.68 -26.96 -3.24
N LEU A 158 -2.29 -26.43 -4.39
CA LEU A 158 -1.53 -25.18 -4.55
C LEU A 158 -2.37 -23.93 -4.89
N PHE A 159 -3.70 -24.02 -5.01
CA PHE A 159 -4.46 -23.13 -5.92
C PHE A 159 -4.81 -21.69 -5.49
N ILE A 160 -4.40 -21.19 -4.32
CA ILE A 160 -4.70 -19.80 -3.90
C ILE A 160 -3.53 -19.26 -3.05
N GLN A 161 -2.57 -18.57 -3.65
CA GLN A 161 -1.44 -17.98 -2.90
C GLN A 161 -1.25 -16.50 -3.22
N TRP A 162 -1.44 -16.10 -4.47
CA TRP A 162 -1.41 -14.68 -4.84
C TRP A 162 -2.62 -13.89 -4.33
N LYS A 163 -3.79 -14.52 -4.16
CA LYS A 163 -4.94 -13.85 -3.56
C LYS A 163 -4.67 -13.50 -2.10
N ASP A 164 -3.96 -14.37 -1.38
CA ASP A 164 -3.56 -14.11 0.00
C ASP A 164 -2.65 -12.91 0.06
N ALA A 165 -1.61 -12.87 -0.79
CA ALA A 165 -0.72 -11.71 -0.88
C ALA A 165 -1.51 -10.41 -1.13
N VAL A 166 -2.51 -10.44 -2.02
CA VAL A 166 -3.38 -9.28 -2.31
C VAL A 166 -4.25 -8.90 -1.12
N ILE A 167 -4.87 -9.86 -0.44
CA ILE A 167 -5.72 -9.61 0.74
C ILE A 167 -4.88 -9.02 1.87
N LEU A 168 -3.75 -9.65 2.20
CA LEU A 168 -2.83 -9.20 3.24
C LEU A 168 -2.29 -7.81 2.94
N PHE A 169 -1.95 -7.55 1.68
CA PHE A 169 -1.50 -6.23 1.26
C PHE A 169 -2.61 -5.19 1.42
N ALA A 170 -3.84 -5.49 1.00
CA ALA A 170 -4.97 -4.58 1.17
C ALA A 170 -5.21 -4.27 2.66
N GLU A 171 -5.24 -5.28 3.52
CA GLU A 171 -5.37 -5.13 4.96
C GLU A 171 -4.18 -4.37 5.58
N TRP A 172 -2.97 -4.58 5.07
CA TRP A 172 -1.77 -3.86 5.48
C TRP A 172 -1.86 -2.37 5.19
N VAL A 173 -2.13 -2.00 3.94
CA VAL A 173 -2.12 -0.59 3.54
C VAL A 173 -3.30 0.18 4.14
N LEU A 174 -4.43 -0.47 4.43
CA LEU A 174 -5.58 0.13 5.13
C LEU A 174 -5.26 0.58 6.57
N ARG A 175 -4.17 0.12 7.18
CA ARG A 175 -3.72 0.57 8.51
C ARG A 175 -3.11 1.98 8.48
N SER A 176 -2.80 2.52 7.30
CA SER A 176 -2.17 3.83 7.13
C SER A 176 -3.14 4.96 7.50
N GLN A 177 -2.71 5.88 8.36
CA GLN A 177 -3.55 6.99 8.82
C GLN A 177 -3.36 8.28 8.03
N ASN A 178 -2.25 8.38 7.30
CA ASN A 178 -1.88 9.58 6.55
C ASN A 178 -1.11 9.21 5.27
N PHE A 179 -0.87 10.21 4.42
CA PHE A 179 -0.15 10.03 3.15
C PHE A 179 1.26 9.45 3.34
N LYS A 180 1.99 9.92 4.36
CA LYS A 180 3.37 9.48 4.63
C LYS A 180 3.41 8.00 5.03
N GLU A 181 2.57 7.57 5.95
CA GLU A 181 2.45 6.15 6.32
C GLU A 181 2.00 5.31 5.14
N SER A 182 1.12 5.84 4.28
CA SER A 182 0.64 5.12 3.10
C SER A 182 1.76 4.80 2.12
N ILE A 183 2.62 5.77 1.79
CA ILE A 183 3.75 5.55 0.88
C ILE A 183 4.78 4.56 1.48
N GLU A 184 4.99 4.61 2.80
CA GLU A 184 5.87 3.69 3.53
C GLU A 184 5.30 2.26 3.51
N ASN A 185 4.02 2.10 3.85
CA ASN A 185 3.34 0.81 3.90
C ASN A 185 3.17 0.17 2.52
N ILE A 186 2.93 0.97 1.49
CA ILE A 186 2.88 0.50 0.09
C ILE A 186 4.24 -0.07 -0.31
N CYS A 187 5.32 0.71 -0.17
CA CYS A 187 6.67 0.27 -0.52
C CYS A 187 7.08 -0.99 0.23
N PHE A 188 6.83 -1.01 1.54
CA PHE A 188 7.05 -2.18 2.37
C PHE A 188 6.25 -3.38 1.85
N GLY A 189 4.95 -3.22 1.61
CA GLY A 189 4.08 -4.31 1.19
C GLY A 189 4.49 -4.93 -0.15
N PHE A 190 4.95 -4.12 -1.10
CA PHE A 190 5.51 -4.61 -2.36
C PHE A 190 6.76 -5.48 -2.17
N GLY A 191 7.70 -5.08 -1.31
CA GLY A 191 8.89 -5.90 -1.01
C GLY A 191 8.60 -7.08 -0.08
N TYR A 192 7.53 -7.01 0.70
CA TYR A 192 7.28 -7.98 1.75
C TYR A 192 6.28 -9.08 1.38
N PHE A 193 5.26 -8.80 0.57
CA PHE A 193 4.25 -9.80 0.20
C PHE A 193 4.47 -10.39 -1.20
N LEU A 194 5.38 -9.80 -1.97
CA LEU A 194 5.77 -10.26 -3.30
C LEU A 194 7.27 -10.57 -3.30
N PRO A 195 7.78 -11.38 -4.26
CA PRO A 195 9.16 -11.85 -4.23
C PRO A 195 10.15 -10.81 -4.79
N PHE A 196 10.15 -9.61 -4.21
CA PHE A 196 11.04 -8.50 -4.54
C PHE A 196 11.75 -8.03 -3.29
N GLU A 197 13.05 -7.74 -3.39
CA GLU A 197 13.84 -7.31 -2.24
C GLU A 197 13.69 -5.80 -2.00
N ARG A 198 13.65 -5.02 -3.08
CA ARG A 198 13.63 -3.55 -3.02
C ARG A 198 12.41 -3.01 -3.75
N CYS A 199 11.88 -1.90 -3.23
CA CYS A 199 10.79 -1.18 -3.85
C CYS A 199 11.05 0.33 -3.76
N ALA A 200 10.96 1.04 -4.88
CA ALA A 200 10.90 2.49 -4.90
C ALA A 200 9.56 2.96 -5.48
N LEU A 201 8.85 3.83 -4.76
CA LEU A 201 7.55 4.37 -5.16
C LEU A 201 7.72 5.79 -5.71
N PHE A 202 7.09 6.03 -6.85
CA PHE A 202 7.13 7.29 -7.56
C PHE A 202 5.73 7.83 -7.81
N LYS A 203 5.57 9.15 -7.71
CA LYS A 203 4.40 9.88 -8.18
C LYS A 203 4.64 10.35 -9.61
N PHE A 204 3.61 10.27 -10.44
CA PHE A 204 3.57 10.88 -11.74
C PHE A 204 2.76 12.18 -11.72
N SER A 205 3.28 13.22 -12.37
CA SER A 205 2.59 14.48 -12.61
C SER A 205 2.21 14.62 -14.08
N ASN A 206 0.89 14.60 -14.37
CA ASN A 206 0.37 14.71 -15.73
C ASN A 206 0.70 16.05 -16.41
N THR A 207 0.77 17.15 -15.64
CA THR A 207 0.99 18.50 -16.18
C THR A 207 2.38 18.66 -16.77
N ASP A 208 3.39 18.13 -16.09
CA ASP A 208 4.79 18.36 -16.41
C ASP A 208 5.47 17.12 -17.00
N SER A 209 4.75 15.99 -17.10
CA SER A 209 5.29 14.69 -17.51
C SER A 209 6.53 14.26 -16.68
N VAL A 210 6.55 14.64 -15.40
CA VAL A 210 7.62 14.37 -14.44
C VAL A 210 7.24 13.22 -13.52
N VAL A 211 8.20 12.36 -13.22
CA VAL A 211 8.14 11.40 -12.12
C VAL A 211 8.98 11.88 -10.93
N ILE A 212 8.41 11.80 -9.75
CA ILE A 212 9.00 12.27 -8.48
C ILE A 212 9.08 11.10 -7.52
N GLY A 213 10.24 10.86 -6.93
CA GLY A 213 10.41 9.81 -5.91
C GLY A 213 9.71 10.16 -4.61
N LEU A 214 8.96 9.19 -4.06
CA LEU A 214 8.23 9.35 -2.80
C LEU A 214 8.93 8.63 -1.65
N HIS A 215 9.23 7.35 -1.84
CA HIS A 215 9.79 6.50 -0.79
C HIS A 215 10.56 5.31 -1.37
N GLY A 216 11.57 4.82 -0.64
CA GLY A 216 12.31 3.60 -0.94
C GLY A 216 12.32 2.60 0.21
N HIS A 217 11.97 1.35 -0.05
CA HIS A 217 12.12 0.20 0.84
C HIS A 217 13.36 -0.61 0.46
N HIS A 218 14.23 -0.87 1.44
CA HIS A 218 15.59 -1.42 1.24
C HIS A 218 16.44 -0.63 0.23
N LEU A 219 16.18 0.69 0.17
CA LEU A 219 16.91 1.67 -0.62
C LEU A 219 17.16 2.89 0.27
N ILE A 220 18.15 3.71 -0.09
CA ILE A 220 18.42 4.95 0.63
C ILE A 220 17.32 5.95 0.29
N ASN A 221 16.45 6.22 1.26
CA ASN A 221 15.22 6.99 1.04
C ASN A 221 15.48 8.41 0.52
N GLU A 222 16.55 9.07 0.98
CA GLU A 222 16.91 10.42 0.54
C GLU A 222 17.39 10.45 -0.92
N GLU A 223 18.05 9.38 -1.40
CA GLU A 223 18.41 9.25 -2.81
C GLU A 223 17.16 9.10 -3.68
N ILE A 224 16.16 8.33 -3.23
CA ILE A 224 14.89 8.18 -3.96
C ILE A 224 14.13 9.50 -4.01
N LYS A 225 13.98 10.21 -2.89
CA LYS A 225 13.27 11.50 -2.85
C LYS A 225 13.96 12.59 -3.65
N ALA A 226 15.28 12.51 -3.84
CA ALA A 226 16.02 13.43 -4.70
C ALA A 226 15.73 13.23 -6.19
N ILE A 227 15.07 12.12 -6.58
CA ILE A 227 14.72 11.84 -7.97
C ILE A 227 13.53 12.70 -8.39
N SER A 228 13.79 13.56 -9.36
CA SER A 228 12.80 14.25 -10.17
C SER A 228 13.25 14.15 -11.63
N GLU A 229 12.48 13.44 -12.45
CA GLU A 229 12.91 13.06 -13.80
C GLU A 229 11.78 13.25 -14.82
N GLN A 230 12.13 13.72 -16.01
CA GLN A 230 11.20 13.79 -17.13
C GLN A 230 10.96 12.39 -17.69
N ILE A 231 9.70 11.99 -17.92
CA ILE A 231 9.39 10.66 -18.50
C ILE A 231 10.11 10.43 -19.82
N THR A 232 10.32 11.48 -20.62
CA THR A 232 11.05 11.39 -21.89
C THR A 232 12.49 10.88 -21.73
N ASN A 233 13.09 11.05 -20.55
CA ASN A 233 14.42 10.58 -20.23
C ASN A 233 14.44 9.10 -19.79
N ILE A 234 13.27 8.46 -19.69
CA ILE A 234 13.11 7.04 -19.39
C ILE A 234 12.43 6.38 -20.61
N PRO A 235 13.19 5.91 -21.62
CA PRO A 235 12.66 5.55 -22.93
C PRO A 235 11.51 4.52 -22.88
N ILE A 236 11.63 3.51 -22.03
CA ILE A 236 10.64 2.45 -21.90
C ILE A 236 9.30 2.94 -21.33
N LEU A 237 9.34 3.92 -20.42
CA LEU A 237 8.14 4.55 -19.87
C LEU A 237 7.51 5.47 -20.91
N ASN A 238 8.31 6.28 -21.61
CA ASN A 238 7.82 7.17 -22.65
C ASN A 238 7.07 6.39 -23.74
N ASN A 239 7.64 5.30 -24.23
CA ASN A 239 7.02 4.44 -25.24
C ASN A 239 5.69 3.85 -24.76
N SER A 240 5.61 3.47 -23.49
CA SER A 240 4.39 2.91 -22.90
C SER A 240 3.31 3.98 -22.71
N MET A 241 3.68 5.19 -22.30
CA MET A 241 2.76 6.33 -22.13
C MET A 241 2.21 6.86 -23.46
N VAL A 242 3.02 6.88 -24.52
CA VAL A 242 2.56 7.26 -25.88
C VAL A 242 1.49 6.29 -26.38
N LYS A 243 1.70 4.98 -26.19
CA LYS A 243 0.71 3.96 -26.54
C LYS A 243 -0.61 4.16 -25.79
N LEU A 244 -0.56 4.45 -24.49
CA LEU A 244 -1.76 4.73 -23.70
C LEU A 244 -2.56 5.94 -24.20
N LYS A 245 -1.86 7.06 -24.49
CA LYS A 245 -2.51 8.29 -25.00
C LYS A 245 -3.23 8.05 -26.33
N SER A 246 -2.68 7.16 -27.17
CA SER A 246 -3.29 6.80 -28.46
C SER A 246 -4.53 5.90 -28.37
N GLN A 247 -4.74 5.21 -27.24
CA GLN A 247 -5.84 4.25 -27.03
C GLN A 247 -7.06 4.85 -26.29
N GLY A 248 -7.23 6.18 -26.32
CA GLY A 248 -8.47 6.81 -25.85
C GLY A 248 -8.74 6.70 -24.34
N HIS A 249 -7.70 6.73 -23.50
CA HIS A 249 -7.81 6.63 -22.02
C HIS A 249 -8.40 5.32 -21.51
N GLU A 250 -8.43 4.25 -22.33
CA GLU A 250 -8.71 2.91 -21.81
C GLU A 250 -7.51 2.40 -21.00
N MET A 251 -7.50 2.79 -19.74
CA MET A 251 -6.53 2.42 -18.71
C MET A 251 -6.45 0.92 -18.41
N LYS A 252 -7.31 0.12 -19.05
CA LYS A 252 -7.31 -1.35 -19.00
C LYS A 252 -5.99 -1.97 -19.50
N ASN A 253 -5.15 -1.20 -20.21
CA ASN A 253 -3.96 -1.70 -20.88
C ASN A 253 -2.61 -1.25 -20.28
N PHE A 254 -2.57 -0.45 -19.20
CA PHE A 254 -1.28 -0.15 -18.57
C PHE A 254 -0.85 -1.33 -17.70
N GLN A 255 0.02 -2.16 -18.26
CA GLN A 255 0.53 -3.38 -17.62
C GLN A 255 1.89 -3.13 -16.95
N PRO A 256 2.31 -4.00 -16.02
CA PRO A 256 3.65 -3.92 -15.45
C PRO A 256 4.70 -4.07 -16.55
N ILE A 257 5.72 -3.20 -16.52
CA ILE A 257 6.79 -3.17 -17.51
C ILE A 257 7.99 -3.87 -16.90
N TYR A 258 8.34 -5.04 -17.42
CA TYR A 258 9.50 -5.79 -16.99
C TYR A 258 10.71 -5.51 -17.87
N ILE A 259 11.84 -5.25 -17.22
CA ILE A 259 13.13 -4.94 -17.81
C ILE A 259 14.10 -6.06 -17.38
N PRO A 260 14.43 -7.00 -18.27
CA PRO A 260 15.33 -8.12 -17.95
C PRO A 260 16.77 -7.68 -17.73
N ASP A 261 17.19 -6.60 -18.38
CA ASP A 261 18.51 -6.00 -18.21
C ASP A 261 18.37 -4.48 -18.17
N ALA A 262 18.66 -3.88 -17.02
CA ALA A 262 18.57 -2.44 -16.85
C ALA A 262 19.57 -1.69 -17.75
N GLN A 263 20.71 -2.31 -18.12
CA GLN A 263 21.74 -1.68 -18.94
C GLN A 263 21.27 -1.32 -20.34
N THR A 264 20.26 -2.01 -20.87
CA THR A 264 19.75 -1.77 -22.22
C THR A 264 18.68 -0.68 -22.26
N ASP A 265 17.79 -0.63 -21.27
CA ASP A 265 16.53 0.10 -21.35
C ASP A 265 16.28 1.11 -20.21
N PHE A 266 17.27 1.33 -19.34
CA PHE A 266 17.16 2.23 -18.19
C PHE A 266 18.30 3.29 -18.13
N PRO A 267 18.07 4.48 -17.55
CA PRO A 267 19.12 5.52 -17.53
C PRO A 267 20.34 5.13 -16.70
N GLU A 268 21.54 5.24 -17.28
CA GLU A 268 22.83 4.83 -16.67
C GLU A 268 23.06 5.37 -15.26
N LYS A 269 22.65 6.62 -14.99
CA LYS A 269 22.85 7.23 -13.67
C LYS A 269 22.17 6.42 -12.56
N TYR A 270 20.94 5.94 -12.81
CA TYR A 270 20.19 5.16 -11.82
C TYR A 270 20.71 3.73 -11.72
N ILE A 271 21.20 3.16 -12.82
CA ILE A 271 21.85 1.84 -12.80
C ILE A 271 23.07 1.88 -11.89
N LYS A 272 23.93 2.90 -12.03
CA LYS A 272 25.14 3.05 -11.22
C LYS A 272 24.82 3.34 -9.76
N THR A 273 23.87 4.25 -9.49
CA THR A 273 23.48 4.61 -8.11
C THR A 273 22.88 3.42 -7.36
N PHE A 274 21.96 2.68 -7.98
CA PHE A 274 21.22 1.63 -7.29
C PHE A 274 21.70 0.20 -7.60
N SER A 275 22.72 0.04 -8.44
CA SER A 275 23.20 -1.25 -8.94
C SER A 275 22.05 -2.09 -9.49
N LEU A 276 21.41 -1.63 -10.56
CA LEU A 276 20.22 -2.28 -11.12
C LEU A 276 20.62 -3.44 -12.06
N GLY A 277 20.07 -4.63 -11.84
CA GLY A 277 20.20 -5.81 -12.72
C GLY A 277 18.96 -5.98 -13.59
N SER A 278 17.94 -6.70 -13.11
CA SER A 278 16.58 -6.70 -13.68
C SER A 278 15.64 -5.87 -12.81
N LEU A 279 14.57 -5.32 -13.38
CA LEU A 279 13.53 -4.63 -12.61
C LEU A 279 12.15 -4.73 -13.26
N ILE A 280 11.10 -4.48 -12.47
CA ILE A 280 9.72 -4.37 -12.96
C ILE A 280 9.10 -3.07 -12.46
N ILE A 281 8.40 -2.37 -13.35
CA ILE A 281 7.66 -1.15 -13.04
C ILE A 281 6.19 -1.49 -13.00
N VAL A 282 5.59 -1.43 -11.82
CA VAL A 282 4.18 -1.69 -11.57
C VAL A 282 3.43 -0.37 -11.56
N PRO A 283 2.35 -0.23 -12.34
CA PRO A 283 1.57 1.00 -12.33
C PRO A 283 0.76 1.17 -11.05
N ILE A 284 0.73 2.40 -10.52
CA ILE A 284 -0.13 2.79 -9.41
C ILE A 284 -1.26 3.66 -9.97
N TYR A 285 -2.48 3.15 -9.93
CA TYR A 285 -3.59 3.72 -10.69
C TYR A 285 -4.93 3.50 -10.01
N VAL A 286 -5.91 4.33 -10.36
CA VAL A 286 -7.30 4.27 -9.91
C VAL A 286 -8.18 3.89 -11.10
N PRO A 287 -8.62 2.63 -11.21
CA PRO A 287 -9.38 2.17 -12.37
C PRO A 287 -10.71 2.90 -12.56
N SER A 288 -11.42 3.20 -11.47
CA SER A 288 -12.72 3.89 -11.49
C SER A 288 -12.65 5.29 -12.07
N GLU A 289 -11.49 5.96 -11.93
CA GLU A 289 -11.25 7.32 -12.41
C GLU A 289 -10.44 7.35 -13.72
N GLY A 290 -9.93 6.21 -14.19
CA GLY A 290 -9.02 6.17 -15.32
C GLY A 290 -7.72 6.96 -15.08
N LYS A 291 -7.24 7.01 -13.83
CA LYS A 291 -6.16 7.91 -13.40
C LYS A 291 -4.89 7.15 -13.02
N ILE A 292 -3.73 7.56 -13.53
CA ILE A 292 -2.41 7.08 -13.09
C ILE A 292 -1.91 8.03 -12.01
N ILE A 293 -1.59 7.49 -10.83
CA ILE A 293 -0.96 8.24 -9.75
C ILE A 293 0.56 8.16 -9.87
N GLY A 294 1.10 7.03 -10.34
CA GLY A 294 2.54 6.83 -10.46
C GLY A 294 2.95 5.40 -10.76
N GLY A 295 4.09 4.98 -10.21
CA GLY A 295 4.64 3.65 -10.41
C GLY A 295 5.49 3.18 -9.24
N ALA A 296 5.45 1.87 -8.96
CA ALA A 296 6.39 1.19 -8.07
C ALA A 296 7.45 0.46 -8.90
N VAL A 297 8.71 0.72 -8.62
CA VAL A 297 9.86 0.07 -9.25
C VAL A 297 10.38 -1.01 -8.29
N LEU A 298 10.42 -2.26 -8.74
CA LEU A 298 10.77 -3.42 -7.93
C LEU A 298 11.94 -4.17 -8.53
N ASP A 299 12.84 -4.69 -7.69
CA ASP A 299 13.92 -5.59 -8.09
C ASP A 299 14.27 -6.62 -7.00
N GLN A 300 15.28 -7.46 -7.25
CA GLN A 300 15.76 -8.49 -6.32
C GLN A 300 17.13 -8.18 -5.74
N GLY A 301 17.46 -6.89 -5.57
CA GLY A 301 18.70 -6.47 -4.93
C GLY A 301 19.82 -6.07 -5.91
N PRO A 302 20.97 -5.63 -5.37
CA PRO A 302 22.06 -5.04 -6.15
C PRO A 302 22.65 -6.00 -7.19
N GLY A 303 22.54 -5.65 -8.48
CA GLY A 303 23.12 -6.38 -9.60
C GLY A 303 22.43 -7.71 -9.92
N ILE A 304 21.31 -8.02 -9.25
CA ILE A 304 20.63 -9.30 -9.41
C ILE A 304 19.70 -9.26 -10.62
N HIS A 305 19.84 -10.27 -11.49
CA HIS A 305 18.91 -10.53 -12.59
C HIS A 305 17.93 -11.63 -12.20
N PHE A 306 16.68 -11.50 -12.62
CA PHE A 306 15.63 -12.46 -12.25
C PHE A 306 14.66 -12.69 -13.40
N PRO A 307 14.17 -13.93 -13.65
CA PRO A 307 13.12 -14.16 -14.62
C PRO A 307 11.76 -13.70 -14.08
N LEU A 308 10.98 -12.98 -14.90
CA LEU A 308 9.60 -12.66 -14.54
C LEU A 308 8.67 -13.86 -14.76
N ASP A 309 8.06 -14.33 -13.68
CA ASP A 309 6.91 -15.22 -13.78
C ASP A 309 5.64 -14.41 -14.09
N ARG A 310 5.07 -14.63 -15.28
CA ARG A 310 3.85 -13.94 -15.74
C ARG A 310 2.62 -14.20 -14.85
N SER A 311 2.61 -15.27 -14.07
CA SER A 311 1.54 -15.53 -13.09
C SER A 311 1.54 -14.57 -11.90
N LEU A 312 2.60 -13.77 -11.71
CA LEU A 312 2.64 -12.67 -10.74
C LEU A 312 1.87 -11.43 -11.19
N LEU A 313 1.68 -11.25 -12.51
CA LEU A 313 1.10 -10.03 -13.07
C LEU A 313 -0.27 -9.67 -12.48
N PRO A 314 -1.21 -10.61 -12.25
CA PRO A 314 -2.48 -10.29 -11.61
C PRO A 314 -2.31 -9.73 -10.19
N ALA A 315 -1.36 -10.27 -9.41
CA ALA A 315 -1.07 -9.80 -8.06
C ALA A 315 -0.49 -8.38 -8.10
N LEU A 316 0.52 -8.15 -8.96
CA LEU A 316 1.14 -6.84 -9.15
C LEU A 316 0.11 -5.78 -9.52
N MET A 317 -0.80 -6.11 -10.44
CA MET A 317 -1.88 -5.21 -10.83
C MET A 317 -2.83 -4.89 -9.67
N LYS A 318 -3.17 -5.89 -8.85
CA LYS A 318 -4.01 -5.67 -7.67
C LYS A 318 -3.34 -4.83 -6.59
N PHE A 319 -2.04 -5.03 -6.36
CA PHE A 319 -1.25 -4.17 -5.47
C PHE A 319 -1.23 -2.74 -5.99
N GLY A 320 -0.99 -2.55 -7.29
CA GLY A 320 -1.00 -1.24 -7.93
C GLY A 320 -2.34 -0.51 -7.83
N GLN A 321 -3.45 -1.25 -8.02
CA GLN A 321 -4.81 -0.76 -7.84
C GLN A 321 -5.07 -0.34 -6.37
N SER A 322 -4.84 -1.22 -5.40
CA SER A 322 -5.09 -0.93 -3.98
C SER A 322 -4.24 0.23 -3.47
N SER A 323 -2.98 0.32 -3.93
CA SER A 323 -2.10 1.46 -3.66
C SER A 323 -2.66 2.76 -4.23
N GLY A 324 -3.15 2.72 -5.48
CA GLY A 324 -3.72 3.89 -6.13
C GLY A 324 -4.99 4.39 -5.44
N GLU A 325 -5.91 3.49 -5.12
CA GLU A 325 -7.14 3.82 -4.37
C GLU A 325 -6.84 4.44 -3.01
N LEU A 326 -5.83 3.93 -2.29
CA LEU A 326 -5.41 4.50 -1.00
C LEU A 326 -4.80 5.89 -1.17
N LEU A 327 -3.85 6.04 -2.10
CA LEU A 327 -3.18 7.33 -2.31
C LEU A 327 -4.13 8.40 -2.84
N SER A 328 -5.11 8.05 -3.68
CA SER A 328 -6.10 9.04 -4.17
C SER A 328 -6.89 9.63 -3.03
N LYS A 329 -7.34 8.81 -2.06
CA LYS A 329 -8.07 9.27 -0.88
C LYS A 329 -7.28 10.32 -0.08
N PHE A 330 -5.99 10.10 0.13
CA PHE A 330 -5.15 11.04 0.87
C PHE A 330 -4.80 12.28 0.05
N ILE A 331 -4.54 12.13 -1.25
CA ILE A 331 -4.30 13.27 -2.14
C ILE A 331 -5.54 14.16 -2.21
N GLU A 332 -6.73 13.58 -2.32
CA GLU A 332 -8.00 14.31 -2.31
C GLU A 332 -8.29 14.94 -0.95
N ALA A 333 -8.01 14.26 0.16
CA ALA A 333 -8.15 14.85 1.50
C ALA A 333 -7.20 16.05 1.71
N ASP A 334 -5.96 15.97 1.20
CA ASP A 334 -5.01 17.07 1.20
C ASP A 334 -5.46 18.22 0.27
N LEU A 335 -6.01 17.92 -0.91
CA LEU A 335 -6.56 18.92 -1.81
C LEU A 335 -7.80 19.60 -1.21
N ASN A 336 -8.71 18.84 -0.61
CA ASN A 336 -9.92 19.38 0.03
C ASN A 336 -9.57 20.21 1.28
N SER A 337 -8.58 19.78 2.07
CA SER A 337 -8.08 20.56 3.20
C SER A 337 -7.27 21.79 2.75
N GLN A 338 -6.65 21.74 1.57
CA GLN A 338 -6.07 22.90 0.89
C GLN A 338 -7.13 23.82 0.30
N GLU A 339 -8.23 23.33 -0.28
CA GLU A 339 -9.36 24.16 -0.75
C GLU A 339 -10.07 24.84 0.42
N LEU A 340 -10.24 24.14 1.55
CA LEU A 340 -10.71 24.73 2.80
C LEU A 340 -9.71 25.75 3.38
N LYS A 341 -8.39 25.55 3.17
CA LYS A 341 -7.35 26.54 3.51
C LYS A 341 -7.25 27.70 2.50
N VAL A 342 -7.59 27.47 1.23
CA VAL A 342 -7.66 28.47 0.17
C VAL A 342 -8.87 29.38 0.39
N ASN A 343 -9.98 28.82 0.89
CA ASN A 343 -11.10 29.59 1.45
C ASN A 343 -10.75 30.33 2.76
N THR A 344 -9.52 30.19 3.27
CA THR A 344 -9.01 30.94 4.44
C THR A 344 -7.69 31.66 4.17
N ILE A 345 -7.39 32.03 2.91
CA ILE A 345 -6.58 33.24 2.72
C ILE A 345 -7.46 34.40 3.17
N SER A 346 -7.36 34.76 4.45
CA SER A 346 -8.07 35.90 5.05
C SER A 346 -7.50 37.20 4.47
N LEU A 347 -7.86 37.50 3.23
CA LEU A 347 -7.62 38.80 2.63
C LEU A 347 -8.47 39.80 3.39
N THR A 348 -7.85 40.92 3.76
CA THR A 348 -8.59 42.04 4.31
C THR A 348 -9.54 42.58 3.25
N GLN A 349 -10.64 43.20 3.67
CA GLN A 349 -11.59 43.84 2.75
C GLN A 349 -10.88 44.79 1.76
N ARG A 350 -9.82 45.46 2.23
CA ARG A 350 -9.02 46.38 1.44
C ARG A 350 -8.19 45.69 0.36
N GLU A 351 -7.63 44.52 0.65
CA GLU A 351 -6.92 43.73 -0.35
C GLU A 351 -7.88 43.20 -1.42
N ILE A 352 -9.11 42.82 -1.04
CA ILE A 352 -10.15 42.38 -1.98
C ILE A 352 -10.56 43.53 -2.92
N GLU A 353 -10.78 44.73 -2.38
CA GLU A 353 -11.06 45.93 -3.18
C GLU A 353 -9.96 46.22 -4.22
N ILE A 354 -8.69 46.08 -3.82
CA ILE A 354 -7.54 46.27 -4.70
C ILE A 354 -7.48 45.18 -5.78
N ILE A 355 -7.75 43.92 -5.42
CA ILE A 355 -7.80 42.80 -6.37
C ILE A 355 -8.89 43.01 -7.44
N LYS A 356 -10.07 43.49 -7.06
CA LYS A 356 -11.15 43.83 -8.02
C LYS A 356 -10.70 44.90 -9.02
N LEU A 357 -10.10 45.98 -8.53
CA LEU A 357 -9.60 47.05 -9.39
C LEU A 357 -8.48 46.59 -10.33
N LEU A 358 -7.61 45.67 -9.88
CA LEU A 358 -6.61 45.06 -10.73
C LEU A 358 -7.23 44.17 -11.82
N ALA A 359 -8.28 43.41 -11.50
CA ALA A 359 -9.01 42.58 -12.46
C ALA A 359 -9.72 43.44 -13.53
N ASP A 360 -10.24 44.60 -13.14
CA ASP A 360 -10.81 45.60 -14.04
C ASP A 360 -9.76 46.34 -14.91
N GLY A 361 -8.47 46.04 -14.72
CA GLY A 361 -7.37 46.64 -15.49
C GLY A 361 -6.95 48.03 -15.01
N ALA A 362 -7.36 48.46 -13.81
CA ALA A 362 -6.99 49.77 -13.27
C ALA A 362 -5.47 49.90 -13.04
N SER A 363 -4.94 51.08 -13.34
CA SER A 363 -3.59 51.48 -12.97
C SER A 363 -3.49 51.74 -11.46
N THR A 364 -2.26 51.75 -10.92
CA THR A 364 -2.00 52.09 -9.51
C THR A 364 -2.53 53.49 -9.15
N SER A 365 -2.47 54.43 -10.10
CA SER A 365 -2.99 55.79 -9.92
C SER A 365 -4.53 55.81 -9.85
N GLU A 366 -5.21 55.11 -10.75
CA GLU A 366 -6.67 55.01 -10.75
C GLU A 366 -7.19 54.29 -9.51
N ALA A 367 -6.50 53.23 -9.06
CA ALA A 367 -6.85 52.53 -7.84
C ALA A 367 -6.64 53.39 -6.58
N ALA A 368 -5.58 54.21 -6.56
CA ALA A 368 -5.32 55.17 -5.48
C ALA A 368 -6.45 56.20 -5.36
N VAL A 369 -6.91 56.75 -6.49
CA VAL A 369 -8.03 57.69 -6.53
C VAL A 369 -9.33 57.02 -6.07
N LYS A 370 -9.68 55.85 -6.63
CA LYS A 370 -10.93 55.14 -6.32
C LYS A 370 -11.03 54.72 -4.85
N LEU A 371 -9.90 54.41 -4.23
CA LEU A 371 -9.85 53.96 -2.84
C LEU A 371 -9.51 55.07 -1.84
N TYR A 372 -9.26 56.31 -2.28
CA TYR A 372 -8.78 57.40 -1.40
C TYR A 372 -7.47 57.04 -0.67
N LEU A 373 -6.49 56.49 -1.40
CA LEU A 373 -5.16 56.11 -0.90
C LEU A 373 -4.06 56.84 -1.67
N SER A 374 -2.83 56.82 -1.14
CA SER A 374 -1.65 57.21 -1.91
C SER A 374 -1.23 56.09 -2.88
N GLU A 375 -0.63 56.43 -4.02
CA GLU A 375 -0.09 55.42 -4.96
C GLU A 375 0.95 54.51 -4.33
N PHE A 376 1.74 55.05 -3.38
CA PHE A 376 2.71 54.28 -2.60
C PHE A 376 1.99 53.19 -1.79
N THR A 377 0.95 53.56 -1.05
CA THR A 377 0.15 52.62 -0.26
C THR A 377 -0.50 51.54 -1.13
N VAL A 378 -1.02 51.89 -2.30
CA VAL A 378 -1.58 50.90 -3.23
C VAL A 378 -0.50 49.93 -3.74
N ARG A 379 0.71 50.42 -4.05
CA ARG A 379 1.84 49.58 -4.46
C ARG A 379 2.26 48.59 -3.37
N ASP A 380 2.23 49.01 -2.11
CA ASP A 380 2.51 48.14 -0.97
C ASP A 380 1.46 47.05 -0.81
N TYR A 381 0.18 47.40 -0.93
CA TYR A 381 -0.90 46.40 -0.94
C TYR A 381 -0.74 45.39 -2.09
N ILE A 382 -0.47 45.86 -3.32
CA ILE A 382 -0.24 44.98 -4.47
C ILE A 382 0.93 44.02 -4.21
N SER A 383 2.03 44.52 -3.62
CA SER A 383 3.20 43.72 -3.29
C SER A 383 2.90 42.66 -2.21
N SER A 384 2.14 43.04 -1.17
CA SER A 384 1.65 42.12 -0.15
C SER A 384 0.76 41.03 -0.74
N ILE A 385 -0.22 41.43 -1.57
CA ILE A 385 -1.15 40.51 -2.25
C ILE A 385 -0.40 39.53 -3.15
N MET A 386 0.57 40.00 -3.96
CA MET A 386 1.40 39.15 -4.80
C MET A 386 2.16 38.11 -3.97
N LYS A 387 2.74 38.51 -2.83
CA LYS A 387 3.43 37.58 -1.92
C LYS A 387 2.46 36.56 -1.32
N ARG A 388 1.26 37.00 -0.91
CA ARG A 388 0.23 36.15 -0.28
C ARG A 388 -0.41 35.15 -1.25
N LEU A 389 -0.63 35.55 -2.50
CA LEU A 389 -1.18 34.70 -3.56
C LEU A 389 -0.09 33.97 -4.37
N ASN A 390 1.18 34.10 -3.95
CA ASN A 390 2.37 33.57 -4.63
C ASN A 390 2.37 33.88 -6.13
N ALA A 391 1.99 35.11 -6.49
CA ALA A 391 1.85 35.58 -7.87
C ALA A 391 3.10 36.35 -8.31
N ARG A 392 3.53 36.15 -9.56
CA ARG A 392 4.74 36.76 -10.13
C ARG A 392 4.51 38.15 -10.70
N ASN A 393 3.26 38.48 -11.02
CA ASN A 393 2.86 39.79 -11.53
C ASN A 393 1.39 40.09 -11.22
N ARG A 394 0.98 41.35 -11.41
CA ARG A 394 -0.38 41.83 -11.14
C ARG A 394 -1.47 41.13 -11.98
N THR A 395 -1.14 40.65 -13.18
CA THR A 395 -2.09 39.92 -14.03
C THR A 395 -2.34 38.53 -13.47
N GLU A 396 -1.29 37.87 -12.96
CA GLU A 396 -1.41 36.58 -12.29
C GLU A 396 -2.20 36.68 -10.98
N VAL A 397 -2.15 37.82 -10.27
CA VAL A 397 -3.01 38.11 -9.11
C VAL A 397 -4.50 38.05 -9.50
N ALA A 398 -4.90 38.75 -10.56
CA ALA A 398 -6.29 38.77 -11.01
C ALA A 398 -6.78 37.37 -11.44
N VAL A 399 -5.97 36.66 -12.24
CA VAL A 399 -6.32 35.30 -12.71
C VAL A 399 -6.44 34.32 -11.54
N LYS A 400 -5.54 34.38 -10.56
CA LYS A 400 -5.61 33.53 -9.36
C LYS A 400 -6.83 33.87 -8.51
N ALA A 401 -7.12 35.16 -8.31
CA ALA A 401 -8.25 35.58 -7.49
C ALA A 401 -9.61 35.10 -8.04
N ILE A 402 -9.79 35.13 -9.37
CA ILE A 402 -10.98 34.57 -10.05
C ILE A 402 -11.05 33.05 -9.88
N ARG A 403 -9.93 32.34 -10.13
CA ARG A 403 -9.87 30.87 -9.96
C ARG A 403 -10.14 30.41 -8.54
N MET A 404 -9.80 31.24 -7.55
CA MET A 404 -9.97 30.96 -6.13
C MET A 404 -11.33 31.42 -5.59
N GLY A 405 -12.21 31.99 -6.42
CA GLY A 405 -13.53 32.49 -6.00
C GLY A 405 -13.48 33.68 -5.05
N ILE A 406 -12.36 34.41 -5.00
CA ILE A 406 -12.19 35.62 -4.16
C ILE A 406 -12.97 36.80 -4.76
N ILE A 407 -13.06 36.84 -6.09
CA ILE A 407 -13.80 37.80 -6.89
C ILE A 407 -14.52 37.06 -8.03
N GLU A 408 -15.63 37.63 -8.52
CA GLU A 408 -16.46 37.07 -9.60
C GLU A 408 -15.98 37.51 -10.99
#